data_AF-A0A6A0H522-F1
#
_entry.id   AF-A0A6A0H522-F1
#
_cell.length_a   1.000
_cell.length_b   1.000
_cell.length_c   1.000
_cell.angle_alpha   90.00
_cell.angle_beta   90.00
_cell.angle_gamma   90.00
#
_symmetry.space_group_name_H-M   'P 1'
#
loop_
_entity.id
_entity.type
_entity.pdbx_description
1 polymer ?
#
loop_
_entity_poly.entity_id
_entity_poly.type
_entity_poly.pdbx_seq_one_letter_code
_entity_poly.pdbx_strand_id
1 'polypeptide(L)' 'MPYDFQWGVDDAESGNSYSHVENSDGKTTQGEYRVLLPDGRTQVVKFFDNGGGFNAEVTYE' A
#
# COMPACT_ATOMS: atom_id res chain seq x y z
N MET A 1 -2.34 -5.72 19.40
CA MET A 1 -2.98 -6.97 18.91
C MET A 1 -2.59 -7.11 17.45
N PRO A 2 -2.18 -8.31 17.00
CA PRO A 2 -1.88 -8.53 15.60
C PRO A 2 -3.14 -8.35 14.74
N TYR A 3 -2.97 -7.85 13.53
CA TYR A 3 -4.04 -7.69 12.55
C TYR A 3 -3.49 -7.87 11.14
N ASP A 4 -4.40 -8.10 10.20
CA ASP A 4 -4.14 -8.20 8.78
C ASP A 4 -5.39 -7.69 8.05
N PHE A 5 -5.20 -6.83 7.06
CA PHE A 5 -6.29 -6.43 6.19
C PHE A 5 -5.77 -6.10 4.79
N GLN A 6 -6.68 -6.22 3.84
CA GLN A 6 -6.47 -5.77 2.47
C GLN A 6 -7.77 -5.23 1.89
N TRP A 7 -7.64 -4.31 0.95
CA TRP A 7 -8.73 -3.85 0.11
C TRP A 7 -8.20 -3.42 -1.27
N GLY A 8 -9.10 -3.40 -2.24
CA GLY A 8 -8.83 -2.93 -3.58
C GLY A 8 -10.04 -2.24 -4.18
N VAL A 9 -9.78 -1.27 -5.04
CA VAL A 9 -10.76 -0.58 -5.87
C VAL A 9 -10.29 -0.74 -7.30
N ASP A 10 -11.15 -1.31 -8.13
CA ASP A 10 -10.99 -1.37 -9.57
C ASP A 10 -12.27 -0.81 -10.17
N ASP A 11 -12.19 0.44 -10.63
CA ASP A 11 -13.32 1.14 -11.23
C ASP A 11 -13.04 1.45 -12.70
N ALA A 12 -13.62 0.61 -13.56
CA ALA A 12 -13.48 0.73 -15.01
C ALA A 12 -14.11 2.02 -15.57
N GLU A 13 -15.10 2.62 -14.91
CA GLU A 13 -15.75 3.84 -15.41
C GLU A 13 -14.83 5.06 -15.26
N SER A 14 -14.22 5.22 -14.09
CA SER A 14 -13.26 6.31 -13.85
C SER A 14 -11.82 5.96 -14.28
N GLY A 15 -11.54 4.68 -14.55
CA GLY A 15 -10.19 4.19 -14.83
C GLY A 15 -9.29 4.15 -13.60
N ASN A 16 -9.86 4.23 -12.40
CA ASN A 16 -9.12 4.26 -11.14
C ASN A 16 -8.81 2.83 -10.66
N SER A 17 -7.55 2.61 -10.28
CA SER A 17 -7.12 1.38 -9.62
C SER A 17 -6.30 1.70 -8.39
N TYR A 18 -6.75 1.17 -7.25
CA TYR A 18 -6.11 1.34 -5.95
C TYR A 18 -6.06 -0.01 -5.24
N SER A 19 -4.99 -0.29 -4.51
CA SER A 19 -4.95 -1.41 -3.59
C SER A 19 -4.17 -1.06 -2.33
N HIS A 20 -4.51 -1.71 -1.23
CA HIS A 20 -3.78 -1.58 0.02
C HIS A 20 -3.78 -2.92 0.75
N VAL A 21 -2.61 -3.30 1.26
CA VAL A 21 -2.42 -4.43 2.16
C VAL A 21 -1.59 -3.96 3.34
N GLU A 22 -2.00 -4.30 4.54
CA GLU A 22 -1.25 -3.99 5.74
C GLU A 22 -1.46 -5.07 6.78
N ASN A 23 -0.36 -5.45 7.42
CA ASN A 23 -0.34 -6.41 8.50
C ASN A 23 0.50 -5.88 9.67
N SER A 24 0.14 -6.29 10.88
CA SER A 24 0.90 -6.01 12.08
C SER A 24 1.00 -7.26 12.95
N ASP A 25 2.20 -7.56 13.43
CA ASP A 25 2.40 -8.60 14.46
C ASP A 25 2.24 -8.05 15.89
N GLY A 26 1.88 -6.77 16.02
CA GLY A 26 1.79 -6.04 17.28
C GLY A 26 3.09 -5.37 17.73
N LYS A 27 4.19 -5.51 16.97
CA LYS A 27 5.47 -4.79 17.16
C LYS A 27 5.92 -4.10 15.88
N THR A 28 5.76 -4.77 14.76
CA THR A 28 6.04 -4.26 13.42
C THR A 28 4.74 -4.19 12.64
N THR A 29 4.45 -3.02 12.08
CA THR A 29 3.42 -2.83 11.06
C THR A 29 4.11 -2.67 9.72
N GLN A 30 3.64 -3.38 8.69
CA GLN A 30 4.18 -3.29 7.35
C GLN A 30 3.07 -3.46 6.33
N GLY A 31 3.28 -2.93 5.14
CA GLY A 31 2.26 -2.98 4.11
C GLY A 31 2.73 -2.39 2.80
N GLU A 32 1.81 -2.37 1.86
CA GLU A 32 1.99 -1.77 0.55
C GLU A 32 0.67 -1.13 0.11
N TYR A 33 0.75 0.03 -0.54
CA TYR A 33 -0.35 0.53 -1.35
C TYR A 33 0.07 0.79 -2.78
N ARG A 34 -0.88 0.62 -3.69
CA ARG A 34 -0.72 0.83 -5.13
C ARG A 34 -1.74 1.83 -5.63
N VAL A 35 -1.29 2.70 -6.51
CA VAL A 35 -2.11 3.73 -7.16
C VAL A 35 -1.77 3.77 -8.64
N LEU A 36 -2.77 3.54 -9.49
CA LEU A 36 -2.64 3.82 -10.92
C LEU A 36 -2.65 5.34 -11.14
N LEU A 37 -1.60 5.85 -11.77
CA LEU A 37 -1.46 7.27 -12.06
C LEU A 37 -2.05 7.62 -13.44
N PRO A 38 -2.42 8.90 -13.67
CA PRO A 38 -2.96 9.35 -14.96
C PRO A 38 -2.01 9.17 -16.15
N ASP A 39 -0.72 8.97 -15.90
CA ASP A 39 0.28 8.70 -16.94
C ASP A 39 0.43 7.20 -17.28
N GLY A 40 -0.40 6.35 -16.68
CA GLY A 40 -0.45 4.91 -16.89
C GLY A 40 0.52 4.09 -16.04
N ARG A 41 1.39 4.75 -15.25
CA ARG A 41 2.29 4.05 -14.32
C ARG A 41 1.56 3.67 -13.04
N THR A 42 1.98 2.59 -12.42
CA THR A 42 1.53 2.26 -11.06
C THR A 42 2.56 2.73 -10.05
N GLN A 43 2.18 3.67 -9.19
CA GLN A 43 2.98 4.00 -8.01
C GLN A 43 2.76 2.92 -6.96
N VAL A 44 3.86 2.34 -6.48
CA VAL A 44 3.85 1.32 -5.43
C VAL A 44 4.64 1.86 -4.24
N VAL A 45 4.00 1.93 -3.08
CA VAL A 45 4.64 2.38 -1.84
C VAL A 45 4.63 1.24 -0.83
N LYS A 46 5.82 0.69 -0.58
CA LYS A 46 6.04 -0.32 0.44
C LYS A 46 6.50 0.37 1.71
N PHE A 47 5.95 0.00 2.85
CA PHE A 47 6.28 0.65 4.11
C PHE A 47 6.39 -0.33 5.27
N PHE A 48 7.12 0.08 6.30
CA PHE A 48 7.12 -0.59 7.60
C PHE A 48 7.44 0.40 8.74
N ASP A 49 6.99 0.06 9.93
CA ASP A 49 7.35 0.69 11.21
C ASP A 49 7.50 -0.41 12.27
N ASN A 50 8.65 -0.46 12.93
CA ASN A 50 8.98 -1.42 13.99
C ASN A 50 9.25 -0.74 15.34
N GLY A 51 8.74 0.49 15.52
CA GLY A 51 9.02 1.35 16.69
C GLY A 51 10.20 2.30 16.47
N GLY A 52 10.92 2.18 15.36
CA GLY A 52 11.97 3.10 14.93
C GLY A 52 11.47 4.28 14.08
N GLY A 53 10.17 4.33 13.78
CA GLY A 53 9.55 5.32 12.91
C GLY A 53 9.21 4.74 11.54
N PHE A 54 8.43 5.52 10.78
CA PHE A 54 7.89 5.11 9.49
C PHE A 54 8.95 5.13 8.39
N ASN A 55 9.16 3.99 7.75
CA ASN A 55 10.07 3.81 6.61
C ASN A 55 9.25 3.43 5.38
N ALA A 56 9.50 4.08 4.25
CA ALA A 56 8.80 3.79 3.00
C ALA A 56 9.73 3.82 1.78
N GLU A 57 9.49 2.91 0.85
CA GLU A 57 10.10 2.83 -0.46
C GLU A 57 9.03 3.08 -1.53
N VAL A 58 9.29 4.03 -2.43
CA VAL A 58 8.39 4.39 -3.52
C VAL A 58 8.98 3.92 -4.84
N THR A 59 8.24 3.11 -5.58
CA THR A 59 8.61 2.60 -6.90
C THR A 59 7.50 2.88 -7.92
N TYR A 60 7.85 2.79 -9.20
CA TYR A 60 6.94 3.00 -10.33
C TYR A 60 7.07 1.80 -11.27
N GLU A 61 5.93 1.18 -11.59
CA GLU A 61 5.78 0.10 -12.57
C GLU A 61 5.14 0.61 -13.86
#